data_AF-A0ABC7ZI14-F1
#
_entry.id   AF-A0ABC7ZI14-F1
#
_cell.length_a   1.000
_cell.length_b   1.000
_cell.length_c   1.000
_cell.angle_alpha   90.00
_cell.angle_beta   90.00
_cell.angle_gamma   90.00
#
_symmetry.space_group_name_H-M   'P 1'
#
loop_
_entity.id
_entity.type
_entity.pdbx_description
1 polymer ?
#
loop_
_entity_poly.entity_id
_entity_poly.type
_entity_poly.pdbx_seq_one_letter_code
_entity_poly.pdbx_strand_id
1 'polypeptide(L)'
;MRNQHDLNNNPSPNATTGFKLNKGNAYRKLNESWPIYQPIDGTKQGKGKDSSGWSSTEATTAKNDAPSVTAGGTSDNASKFKSYLNTKQALASIGILFDGTMARNVVSLLPLLSTQQGEKWSISTK
;
A
#
# COMPACT_ATOMS: atom_id res chain seq x y z
N MET A 1 -8.79 -37.40 12.13
CA MET A 1 -8.40 -36.15 11.44
C MET A 1 -8.83 -34.91 12.23
N ARG A 2 -10.07 -34.39 12.16
CA ARG A 2 -10.41 -33.10 12.85
C ARG A 2 -10.17 -33.08 14.37
N ASN A 3 -10.47 -34.18 15.06
CA ASN A 3 -10.25 -34.29 16.52
C ASN A 3 -8.77 -34.39 16.92
N GLN A 4 -7.87 -34.76 15.99
CA GLN A 4 -6.41 -34.80 16.24
C GLN A 4 -5.74 -33.43 16.08
N HIS A 5 -6.49 -32.45 15.56
CA HIS A 5 -6.06 -31.06 15.40
C HIS A 5 -6.89 -30.11 16.27
N ASP A 6 -7.51 -30.63 17.34
CA ASP A 6 -8.36 -29.88 18.27
C ASP A 6 -9.53 -29.12 17.61
N LEU A 7 -9.99 -29.57 16.44
CA LEU A 7 -11.14 -29.03 15.71
C LEU A 7 -12.39 -29.91 15.93
N ASN A 8 -12.65 -30.27 17.19
CA ASN A 8 -13.77 -31.11 17.58
C ASN A 8 -15.11 -30.50 17.16
N ASN A 9 -16.00 -31.32 16.58
CA ASN A 9 -17.33 -30.93 16.10
C ASN A 9 -17.37 -29.75 15.10
N ASN A 10 -16.22 -29.29 14.59
CA ASN A 10 -16.19 -28.20 13.63
C ASN A 10 -16.87 -28.66 12.32
N PRO A 11 -17.94 -27.97 11.87
CA PRO A 11 -18.70 -28.33 10.68
C PRO A 11 -18.18 -27.65 9.41
N SER A 12 -17.09 -26.88 9.50
CA SER A 12 -16.66 -25.94 8.46
C SER A 12 -15.25 -26.30 7.95
N PRO A 13 -15.09 -27.43 7.22
CA PRO A 13 -13.79 -27.84 6.70
C PRO A 13 -13.21 -26.86 5.67
N ASN A 14 -14.07 -26.07 5.02
CA ASN A 14 -13.68 -25.11 3.98
C ASN A 14 -13.60 -23.66 4.49
N ALA A 15 -13.64 -23.46 5.81
CA ALA A 15 -13.43 -22.12 6.37
C ALA A 15 -12.06 -21.60 5.95
N THR A 16 -12.03 -20.41 5.35
CA THR A 16 -10.79 -19.77 4.93
C THR A 16 -9.99 -19.35 6.16
N THR A 17 -8.69 -19.64 6.16
CA THR A 17 -7.80 -19.37 7.31
C THR A 17 -7.11 -18.01 7.26
N GLY A 18 -7.21 -17.30 6.14
CA GLY A 18 -6.62 -15.98 5.98
C GLY A 18 -6.49 -15.57 4.52
N PHE A 19 -5.54 -14.67 4.24
CA PHE A 19 -5.24 -14.15 2.91
C PHE A 19 -3.75 -14.26 2.62
N LYS A 20 -3.40 -14.41 1.33
CA LYS A 20 -2.00 -14.49 0.91
C LYS A 20 -1.38 -13.09 0.90
N LEU A 21 -0.12 -13.01 1.32
CA LEU A 21 0.68 -11.76 1.34
C LEU A 21 1.68 -11.66 0.18
N ASN A 22 1.53 -12.48 -0.86
CA ASN A 22 2.41 -12.46 -2.04
C ASN A 22 1.89 -11.55 -3.17
N LYS A 23 0.67 -11.05 -3.04
CA LYS A 23 -0.03 -10.15 -3.96
C LYS A 23 -0.75 -9.06 -3.16
N GLY A 24 -1.30 -8.08 -3.86
CA GLY A 24 -2.07 -6.99 -3.26
C GLY A 24 -1.21 -5.89 -2.67
N ASN A 25 -1.85 -5.08 -1.82
CA ASN A 25 -1.28 -3.87 -1.23
C ASN A 25 0.03 -4.13 -0.51
N ALA A 26 0.95 -3.17 -0.62
CA ALA A 26 2.27 -3.28 -0.05
C ALA A 26 2.24 -3.31 1.49
N TYR A 27 2.77 -4.39 2.08
CA TYR A 27 3.11 -4.46 3.50
C TYR A 27 4.62 -4.24 3.64
N ARG A 28 5.03 -3.35 4.55
CA ARG A 28 6.43 -2.91 4.68
C ARG A 28 6.87 -2.93 6.13
N LYS A 29 8.14 -3.27 6.35
CA LYS A 29 8.78 -3.13 7.67
C LYS A 29 8.87 -1.65 8.04
N LEU A 30 9.08 -1.38 9.33
CA LEU A 30 9.22 -0.03 9.87
C LEU A 30 10.30 0.81 9.16
N ASN A 31 11.41 0.17 8.77
CA ASN A 31 12.53 0.81 8.08
C ASN A 31 12.39 0.86 6.55
N GLU A 32 11.34 0.29 5.98
CA GLU A 32 11.07 0.30 4.54
C GLU A 32 10.06 1.41 4.19
N SER A 33 9.99 1.78 2.91
CA SER A 33 9.05 2.78 2.39
C SER A 33 7.89 2.15 1.62
N TRP A 34 6.69 2.73 1.76
CA TRP A 34 5.55 2.37 0.92
C TRP A 34 5.70 2.91 -0.52
N PRO A 35 5.21 2.18 -1.53
CA PRO A 35 5.14 2.68 -2.89
C PRO A 35 3.98 3.69 -3.05
N ILE A 36 4.11 4.57 -4.05
CA ILE A 36 3.01 5.46 -4.49
C ILE A 36 1.95 4.73 -5.34
N TYR A 37 2.25 3.51 -5.77
CA TYR A 37 1.41 2.72 -6.66
C TYR A 37 0.51 1.77 -5.86
N GLN A 38 -0.79 1.75 -6.18
CA GLN A 38 -1.76 0.82 -5.63
C GLN A 38 -2.30 -0.10 -6.72
N PRO A 39 -2.34 -1.43 -6.54
CA PRO A 39 -2.92 -2.32 -7.54
C PRO A 39 -4.43 -2.09 -7.67
N ILE A 40 -4.94 -2.08 -8.91
CA ILE A 40 -6.38 -2.00 -9.17
C ILE A 40 -7.07 -3.30 -8.74
N ASP A 41 -6.45 -4.45 -9.03
CA ASP A 41 -6.89 -5.76 -8.55
C ASP A 41 -5.79 -6.42 -7.71
N GLY A 42 -5.93 -6.29 -6.38
CA GLY A 42 -4.98 -6.85 -5.42
C GLY A 42 -4.94 -8.38 -5.37
N THR A 43 -5.86 -9.07 -6.04
CA THR A 43 -5.80 -10.55 -6.16
C THR A 43 -4.82 -10.99 -7.25
N LYS A 44 -4.47 -10.11 -8.19
CA LYS A 44 -3.60 -10.40 -9.33
C LYS A 44 -2.30 -9.58 -9.32
N GLN A 45 -2.41 -8.28 -9.11
CA GLN A 45 -1.30 -7.33 -9.07
C GLN A 45 -0.78 -7.13 -7.64
N GLY A 46 0.31 -6.38 -7.52
CA GLY A 46 1.00 -6.11 -6.27
C GLY A 46 1.90 -7.26 -5.84
N LYS A 47 2.66 -7.00 -4.78
CA LYS A 47 3.62 -7.94 -4.19
C LYS A 47 3.42 -8.16 -2.70
N GLY A 48 2.37 -7.59 -2.11
CA GLY A 48 2.11 -7.75 -0.69
C GLY A 48 3.34 -7.37 0.16
N LYS A 49 3.82 -8.33 0.95
CA LYS A 49 5.01 -8.17 1.81
C LYS A 49 6.35 -8.38 1.10
N ASP A 50 6.35 -8.83 -0.15
CA ASP A 50 7.57 -9.13 -0.91
C ASP A 50 8.19 -7.83 -1.46
N SER A 51 8.96 -7.13 -0.60
CA SER A 51 9.63 -5.88 -0.94
C SER A 51 10.72 -6.08 -2.00
N SER A 52 11.42 -7.21 -1.99
CA SER A 52 12.47 -7.56 -2.97
C SER A 52 11.89 -7.84 -4.36
N GLY A 53 10.81 -8.62 -4.45
CA GLY A 53 10.12 -8.85 -5.72
C GLY A 53 9.46 -7.58 -6.26
N TRP A 54 9.04 -6.67 -5.37
CA TRP A 54 8.56 -5.35 -5.77
C TRP A 54 9.66 -4.50 -6.40
N SER A 55 10.78 -4.29 -5.71
CA SER A 55 11.84 -3.38 -6.15
C SER A 55 12.55 -3.87 -7.40
N SER A 56 12.74 -5.18 -7.55
CA SER A 56 13.47 -5.77 -8.68
C SER A 56 12.70 -5.75 -10.00
N THR A 57 11.37 -5.83 -9.97
CA THR A 57 10.57 -6.05 -11.19
C THR A 57 9.27 -5.24 -11.19
N GLU A 58 8.41 -5.43 -10.20
CA GLU A 58 7.03 -4.92 -10.23
C GLU A 58 6.96 -3.38 -10.18
N ALA A 59 7.91 -2.73 -9.50
CA ALA A 59 7.97 -1.28 -9.42
C ALA A 59 8.12 -0.63 -10.80
N THR A 60 8.89 -1.25 -11.71
CA THR A 60 9.06 -0.78 -13.09
C THR A 60 7.78 -0.99 -13.89
N THR A 61 7.11 -2.14 -13.74
CA THR A 61 5.81 -2.42 -14.35
C THR A 61 4.77 -1.39 -13.91
N ALA A 62 4.66 -1.12 -12.61
CA ALA A 62 3.72 -0.15 -12.06
C ALA A 62 4.01 1.28 -12.54
N LYS A 63 5.29 1.68 -12.59
CA LYS A 63 5.70 2.99 -13.13
C LYS A 63 5.34 3.15 -14.61
N ASN A 64 5.52 2.10 -15.40
CA ASN A 64 5.22 2.13 -16.83
C ASN A 64 3.71 2.13 -17.10
N ASP A 65 2.92 1.42 -16.29
CA ASP A 65 1.46 1.40 -16.39
C ASP A 65 0.82 2.70 -15.86
N ALA A 66 1.30 3.21 -14.73
CA ALA A 66 0.72 4.35 -14.01
C ALA A 66 1.74 5.48 -13.81
N PRO A 67 2.24 6.13 -14.89
CA PRO A 67 3.24 7.18 -14.75
C PRO A 67 2.70 8.36 -13.94
N SER A 68 3.58 9.03 -13.19
CA SER A 68 3.23 10.32 -12.57
C SER A 68 3.08 11.38 -13.67
N VAL A 69 2.08 12.25 -13.54
CA VAL A 69 1.92 13.39 -14.44
C VAL A 69 3.14 14.32 -14.30
N THR A 70 3.86 14.58 -15.39
CA THR A 70 4.82 15.69 -15.50
C THR A 70 4.09 16.89 -16.09
N ALA A 71 4.33 18.08 -15.54
CA ALA A 71 3.69 19.32 -16.00
C ALA A 71 3.84 19.47 -17.53
N GLY A 72 2.75 19.30 -18.27
CA GLY A 72 2.68 19.44 -19.73
C GLY A 72 2.51 18.14 -20.54
N GLY A 73 2.53 16.96 -19.92
CA GLY A 73 2.32 15.68 -20.62
C GLY A 73 0.94 15.07 -20.38
N THR A 74 0.21 14.76 -21.44
CA THR A 74 -1.02 13.96 -21.38
C THR A 74 -0.70 12.54 -20.91
N SER A 75 -1.21 12.13 -19.75
CA SER A 75 -1.15 10.72 -19.30
C SER A 75 -2.22 9.84 -19.95
N ASP A 76 -3.09 10.44 -20.77
CA ASP A 76 -4.31 9.85 -21.34
C ASP A 76 -4.00 8.98 -22.56
N ASN A 77 -3.17 7.98 -22.37
CA ASN A 77 -3.06 6.89 -23.33
C ASN A 77 -3.92 5.73 -22.83
N ALA A 78 -4.82 5.23 -23.68
CA ALA A 78 -5.80 4.21 -23.30
C ALA A 78 -5.17 2.89 -22.79
N SER A 79 -3.86 2.72 -22.98
CA SER A 79 -3.03 1.60 -22.51
C SER A 79 -2.47 1.79 -21.09
N LYS A 80 -2.74 2.91 -20.41
CA LYS A 80 -2.26 3.22 -19.06
C LYS A 80 -3.33 2.95 -17.99
N PHE A 81 -2.87 2.88 -16.74
CA PHE A 81 -3.67 2.66 -15.54
C PHE A 81 -4.56 1.41 -15.66
N LYS A 82 -4.03 0.31 -16.22
CA LYS A 82 -4.76 -0.97 -16.34
C LYS A 82 -4.57 -1.86 -15.14
N SER A 83 -3.42 -1.74 -14.49
CA SER A 83 -2.99 -2.63 -13.40
C SER A 83 -2.78 -1.88 -12.10
N TYR A 84 -2.36 -0.62 -12.18
CA TYR A 84 -2.00 0.21 -11.04
C TYR A 84 -2.60 1.61 -11.13
N LEU A 85 -2.83 2.20 -9.96
CA LEU A 85 -3.09 3.61 -9.77
C LEU A 85 -1.85 4.28 -9.21
N ASN A 86 -1.53 5.49 -9.68
CA ASN A 86 -0.54 6.35 -9.04
C ASN A 86 -1.26 7.27 -8.06
N THR A 87 -0.98 7.11 -6.77
CA THR A 87 -1.71 7.80 -5.69
C THR A 87 -0.84 8.81 -4.95
N LYS A 88 0.28 9.25 -5.53
CA LYS A 88 1.23 10.16 -4.86
C LYS A 88 0.57 11.42 -4.28
N GLN A 89 -0.24 12.12 -5.07
CA GLN A 89 -0.91 13.36 -4.67
C GLN A 89 -1.90 13.08 -3.53
N ALA A 90 -2.70 12.03 -3.65
CA ALA A 90 -3.64 11.61 -2.60
C ALA A 90 -2.91 11.23 -1.30
N LEU A 91 -1.80 10.51 -1.40
CA LEU A 91 -0.95 10.17 -0.25
C LEU A 91 -0.38 11.42 0.42
N ALA A 92 0.08 12.41 -0.35
CA ALA A 92 0.55 13.68 0.19
C ALA A 92 -0.58 14.44 0.91
N SER A 93 -1.80 14.43 0.35
CA SER A 93 -2.97 15.06 0.97
C SER A 93 -3.38 14.45 2.31
N ILE A 94 -3.08 13.17 2.56
CA ILE A 94 -3.32 12.52 3.87
C ILE A 94 -2.11 12.57 4.80
N GLY A 95 -1.09 13.37 4.47
CA GLY A 95 0.07 13.60 5.34
C GLY A 95 1.25 12.66 5.16
N ILE A 96 1.29 11.86 4.09
CA ILE A 96 2.50 11.07 3.75
C ILE A 96 3.59 12.01 3.24
N LEU A 97 4.75 11.95 3.87
CA LEU A 97 5.93 12.71 3.46
C LEU A 97 6.75 11.94 2.41
N PHE A 98 7.36 12.69 1.49
CA PHE A 98 8.11 12.14 0.36
C PHE A 98 9.52 12.72 0.30
N ASP A 99 10.49 11.86 -0.03
CA ASP A 99 11.82 12.26 -0.46
C ASP A 99 11.91 12.00 -1.98
N GLY A 100 11.67 13.04 -2.77
CA GLY A 100 11.54 12.93 -4.23
C GLY A 100 10.29 12.17 -4.67
N THR A 101 10.45 10.97 -5.22
CA THR A 101 9.36 10.10 -5.68
C THR A 101 9.02 8.96 -4.73
N MET A 102 9.79 8.78 -3.66
CA MET A 102 9.58 7.73 -2.66
C MET A 102 8.97 8.31 -1.39
N ALA A 103 8.03 7.59 -0.77
CA ALA A 103 7.56 7.94 0.57
C ALA A 103 8.71 7.76 1.57
N ARG A 104 8.73 8.54 2.64
CA ARG A 104 9.62 8.26 3.77
C ARG A 104 9.30 6.90 4.39
N ASN A 105 10.25 6.34 5.14
CA ASN A 105 10.05 5.04 5.77
C ASN A 105 8.89 5.06 6.78
N VAL A 106 8.27 3.91 7.01
CA VAL A 106 7.06 3.79 7.84
C VAL A 106 7.28 4.34 9.25
N VAL A 107 8.46 4.12 9.84
CA VAL A 107 8.80 4.60 11.19
C VAL A 107 8.85 6.13 11.30
N SER A 108 9.21 6.85 10.23
CA SER A 108 9.18 8.32 10.25
C SER A 108 7.77 8.89 10.09
N LEU A 109 6.88 8.15 9.42
CA LEU A 109 5.50 8.58 9.16
C LEU A 109 4.59 8.35 10.37
N LEU A 110 4.76 7.23 11.07
CA LEU A 110 3.90 6.83 12.18
C LEU A 110 3.78 7.90 13.29
N PRO A 111 4.88 8.50 13.81
CA PRO A 111 4.80 9.54 14.84
C PRO A 111 4.15 10.83 14.35
N LEU A 112 4.37 11.21 13.09
CA LEU A 112 3.80 12.44 12.52
C LEU A 112 2.30 12.31 12.27
N LEU A 113 1.85 11.14 11.83
CA LEU A 113 0.42 10.85 11.66
C LEU A 113 -0.28 10.69 13.01
N SER A 114 0.40 10.18 14.04
CA SER A 114 -0.18 10.04 15.37
C SER A 114 -0.31 11.37 16.12
N THR A 115 0.59 12.33 15.90
CA THR A 115 0.53 13.65 16.55
C THR A 115 -0.46 14.62 15.91
N GLN A 116 -0.84 14.44 14.64
CA GLN A 116 -1.85 15.27 13.98
C GLN A 116 -3.25 15.18 14.62
N GLN A 117 -3.52 14.13 15.40
CA GLN A 117 -4.77 14.01 16.16
C GLN A 117 -4.72 14.74 17.51
N GLY A 118 -3.53 15.13 17.98
CA GLY A 118 -3.32 15.87 19.24
C GLY A 118 -3.47 17.40 19.11
N GLU A 119 -3.15 17.99 17.96
CA GLU A 119 -3.27 19.46 17.78
C GLU A 119 -4.70 19.93 17.51
N LYS A 120 -5.58 19.05 17.01
CA LYS A 120 -6.96 19.40 16.64
C LYS A 120 -7.91 19.58 17.84
N TRP A 121 -7.46 19.32 19.07
CA TRP A 121 -8.23 19.46 20.30
C TRP A 121 -7.72 20.57 21.24
N SER A 122 -6.78 21.42 20.81
CA SER A 122 -6.45 22.62 21.59
C SER A 122 -7.61 23.61 21.50
N ILE A 123 -8.54 23.50 22.44
CA ILE A 123 -9.59 24.48 22.67
C ILE A 123 -8.88 25.81 22.96
N SER A 124 -9.15 26.82 22.14
CA SER A 124 -8.71 28.18 22.39
C SER A 124 -9.33 28.66 23.70
N THR A 125 -8.55 28.64 24.78
CA THR A 125 -8.89 29.38 26.00
C THR A 125 -8.58 30.84 25.74
N LYS A 126 -9.56 31.56 25.18
CA LYS A 126 -9.69 33.00 25.39
C LYS A 126 -10.46 33.25 26.67
#